data_AF-A0A955DC73-F1
#
_entry.id   AF-A0A955DC73-F1
#
_cell.length_a   1.000
_cell.length_b   1.000
_cell.length_c   1.000
_cell.angle_alpha   90.00
_cell.angle_beta   90.00
_cell.angle_gamma   90.00
#
_symmetry.space_group_name_H-M   'P 1'
#
loop_
_entity.id
_entity.type
_entity.pdbx_description
1 polymer ?
#
loop_
_entity_poly.entity_id
_entity_poly.type
_entity_poly.pdbx_seq_one_letter_code
_entity_poly.pdbx_strand_id
1 'polypeptide(L)'
;MTAAADDAALAAARDEARATSAAAREAWSSASPAARADWYVCWGAPTVDGGTEYLWLRVETWNEFRIEGRLVNEPVSTLTVPYWPGDLIGFPAEELADWMRLGPGGREAGGVTVRVLESRHGEPPPDVETSR
;
A
#
# COMPACT_ATOMS: atom_id res chain seq x y z
N MET A 1 -7.67 11.39 -21.26
CA MET A 1 -6.58 11.65 -20.30
C MET A 1 -5.27 11.22 -20.95
N THR A 2 -4.18 11.94 -20.73
CA THR A 2 -2.85 11.56 -21.24
C THR A 2 -2.07 10.84 -20.13
N ALA A 3 -1.15 9.95 -20.50
CA ALA A 3 -0.28 9.26 -19.53
C ALA A 3 0.42 10.23 -18.55
N ALA A 4 0.82 11.42 -19.01
CA ALA A 4 1.43 12.44 -18.15
C ALA A 4 0.47 13.04 -17.10
N ALA A 5 -0.82 13.21 -17.42
CA ALA A 5 -1.82 13.66 -16.45
C ALA A 5 -2.13 12.56 -15.43
N ASP A 6 -2.09 11.30 -15.90
CA ASP A 6 -2.30 10.12 -15.07
C ASP A 6 -1.15 9.93 -14.07
N ASP A 7 0.08 10.16 -14.48
CA ASP A 7 1.25 10.12 -13.59
C ASP A 7 1.21 11.25 -12.55
N ALA A 8 0.80 12.46 -12.95
CA ALA A 8 0.69 13.61 -12.05
C ALA A 8 -0.34 13.38 -10.93
N ALA A 9 -1.51 12.83 -11.27
CA ALA A 9 -2.54 12.53 -10.27
C ALA A 9 -2.10 11.41 -9.30
N LEU A 10 -1.35 10.41 -9.77
CA LEU A 10 -0.79 9.38 -8.88
C LEU A 10 0.33 9.93 -8.00
N ALA A 11 1.13 10.88 -8.49
CA ALA A 11 2.15 11.55 -7.68
C ALA A 11 1.50 12.37 -6.57
N ALA A 12 0.49 13.19 -6.89
CA ALA A 12 -0.26 13.97 -5.91
C ALA A 12 -0.95 13.09 -4.86
N ALA A 13 -1.51 11.94 -5.26
CA ALA A 13 -2.12 10.99 -4.33
C ALA A 13 -1.11 10.39 -3.33
N ARG A 14 0.11 10.09 -3.79
CA ARG A 14 1.20 9.62 -2.91
C ARG A 14 1.60 10.70 -1.91
N ASP A 15 1.69 11.95 -2.36
CA ASP A 15 2.02 13.08 -1.48
C ASP A 15 0.93 13.31 -0.42
N GLU A 16 -0.34 13.19 -0.78
CA GLU A 16 -1.47 13.25 0.16
C GLU A 16 -1.43 12.09 1.18
N ALA A 17 -1.17 10.86 0.72
CA ALA A 17 -1.05 9.71 1.61
C ALA A 17 0.10 9.88 2.60
N ARG A 18 1.25 10.40 2.16
CA ARG A 18 2.38 10.75 3.03
C ARG A 18 2.02 11.85 4.01
N ALA A 19 1.34 12.91 3.57
CA ALA A 19 0.93 14.01 4.44
C ALA A 19 0.00 13.57 5.57
N THR A 20 -0.81 12.53 5.33
CA THR A 20 -1.74 11.98 6.33
C THR A 20 -1.16 10.81 7.14
N SER A 21 0.03 10.34 6.79
CA SER A 21 0.65 9.13 7.37
C SER A 21 0.93 9.24 8.88
N ALA A 22 1.24 10.44 9.40
CA ALA A 22 1.50 10.63 10.82
C ALA A 22 0.24 10.36 11.67
N ALA A 23 -0.91 10.88 11.23
CA ALA A 23 -2.20 10.62 11.90
C ALA A 23 -2.64 9.16 11.74
N ALA A 24 -2.39 8.56 10.57
CA ALA A 24 -2.66 7.14 10.32
C ALA A 24 -1.84 6.24 11.26
N ARG A 25 -0.54 6.52 11.41
CA ARG A 25 0.35 5.83 12.34
C ARG A 25 -0.13 5.95 13.78
N GLU A 26 -0.53 7.15 14.21
CA GLU A 26 -1.05 7.36 15.56
C GLU A 26 -2.31 6.52 15.81
N ALA A 27 -3.25 6.52 14.86
CA ALA A 27 -4.46 5.69 14.93
C ALA A 27 -4.14 4.19 14.94
N TRP A 28 -3.21 3.71 14.11
CA TRP A 28 -2.72 2.33 14.13
C TRP A 28 -2.09 1.96 15.48
N SER A 29 -1.27 2.85 16.04
CA SER A 29 -0.59 2.63 17.32
C SER A 29 -1.57 2.54 18.49
N SER A 30 -2.70 3.23 18.41
CA SER A 30 -3.75 3.20 19.44
C SER A 30 -4.81 2.12 19.20
N ALA A 31 -4.80 1.47 18.04
CA ALA A 31 -5.73 0.40 17.69
C ALA A 31 -5.45 -0.88 18.51
N SER A 32 -6.52 -1.67 18.72
CA SER A 32 -6.39 -2.99 19.32
C SER A 32 -5.58 -3.92 18.41
N PRO A 33 -4.95 -4.97 18.94
CA PRO A 33 -4.20 -5.93 18.12
C PRO A 33 -5.03 -6.53 16.98
N ALA A 34 -6.32 -6.82 17.21
CA ALA A 34 -7.23 -7.30 16.18
C ALA A 34 -7.45 -6.25 15.08
N ALA A 35 -7.73 -5.00 15.47
CA ALA A 35 -7.96 -3.91 14.51
C ALA A 35 -6.70 -3.51 13.74
N ARG A 36 -5.49 -3.80 14.25
CA ARG A 36 -4.22 -3.58 13.52
C ARG A 36 -4.04 -4.53 12.34
N ALA A 37 -4.70 -5.69 12.34
CA ALA A 37 -4.63 -6.66 11.24
C ALA A 37 -5.21 -6.10 9.93
N ASP A 38 -6.09 -5.11 10.03
CA ASP A 38 -6.77 -4.47 8.89
C ASP A 38 -5.99 -3.27 8.31
N TRP A 39 -4.75 -3.04 8.74
CA TRP A 39 -3.92 -1.93 8.27
C TRP A 39 -2.84 -2.38 7.30
N TYR A 40 -2.75 -1.62 6.20
CA TYR A 40 -1.84 -1.89 5.11
C TYR A 40 -1.09 -0.63 4.72
N VAL A 41 0.14 -0.82 4.25
CA VAL A 41 1.00 0.22 3.70
C VAL A 41 1.48 -0.21 2.33
N CYS A 42 1.78 0.76 1.47
CA CYS A 42 2.31 0.51 0.15
C CYS A 42 3.75 1.01 0.05
N TRP A 43 4.62 0.18 -0.50
CA TRP A 43 6.04 0.48 -0.75
C TRP A 43 6.35 0.38 -2.24
N GLY A 44 7.16 1.32 -2.74
CA GLY A 44 7.68 1.27 -4.10
C GLY A 44 8.96 0.42 -4.19
N ALA A 45 8.82 -0.85 -4.54
CA ALA A 45 9.93 -1.76 -4.72
C ALA A 45 10.66 -1.53 -6.07
N PRO A 46 11.99 -1.37 -6.08
CA PRO A 46 12.74 -1.19 -7.32
C PRO A 46 12.80 -2.47 -8.16
N THR A 47 12.54 -2.35 -9.46
CA THR A 47 12.56 -3.45 -10.43
C THR A 47 13.89 -3.50 -11.20
N VAL A 48 14.23 -4.66 -11.76
CA VAL A 48 15.51 -4.87 -12.48
C VAL A 48 15.65 -4.02 -13.75
N ASP A 49 14.53 -3.59 -14.34
CA ASP A 49 14.48 -2.72 -15.51
C ASP A 49 14.54 -1.22 -15.16
N GLY A 50 14.76 -0.89 -13.88
CA GLY A 50 14.86 0.48 -13.39
C GLY A 50 13.52 1.16 -13.10
N GLY A 51 12.41 0.41 -13.18
CA GLY A 51 11.09 0.84 -12.76
C GLY A 51 10.84 0.73 -11.25
N THR A 52 9.57 0.82 -10.89
CA THR A 52 9.09 0.66 -9.51
C THR A 52 7.78 -0.10 -9.54
N GLU A 53 7.70 -1.16 -8.75
CA GLU A 53 6.45 -1.85 -8.48
C GLU A 53 5.92 -1.49 -7.09
N TYR A 54 4.62 -1.20 -7.00
CA TYR A 54 3.99 -0.82 -5.74
C TYR A 54 3.39 -2.05 -5.07
N LEU A 55 3.97 -2.43 -3.93
CA LEU A 55 3.60 -3.61 -3.17
C LEU A 55 2.85 -3.23 -1.90
N TRP A 56 1.82 -4.00 -1.55
CA TRP A 56 1.07 -3.84 -0.32
C TRP A 56 1.61 -4.76 0.77
N LEU A 57 1.70 -4.21 1.97
CA LEU A 57 2.18 -4.91 3.16
C LEU A 57 1.17 -4.76 4.28
N ARG A 58 0.87 -5.85 4.99
CA ARG A 58 0.16 -5.79 6.26
C ARG A 58 1.14 -5.33 7.34
N VAL A 59 0.80 -4.27 8.05
CA VAL A 59 1.70 -3.60 8.98
C VAL A 59 1.99 -4.47 10.22
N GLU A 60 3.27 -4.64 10.56
CA GLU A 60 3.71 -5.21 11.84
C GLU A 60 4.30 -4.13 12.76
N THR A 61 5.11 -3.23 12.20
CA THR A 61 5.70 -2.08 12.90
C THR A 61 5.50 -0.82 12.07
N TRP A 62 5.06 0.27 12.70
CA TRP A 62 5.00 1.57 12.07
C TRP A 62 5.43 2.65 13.05
N ASN A 63 6.66 3.14 12.89
CA ASN A 63 7.20 4.27 13.65
C ASN A 63 7.52 5.45 12.73
N GLU A 64 8.18 6.48 13.27
CA GLU A 64 8.47 7.71 12.51
C GLU A 64 9.61 7.59 11.49
N PHE A 65 10.46 6.58 11.62
CA PHE A 65 11.63 6.38 10.77
C PHE A 65 11.48 5.17 9.86
N ARG A 66 10.75 4.14 10.31
CA ARG A 66 10.69 2.84 9.66
C ARG A 66 9.30 2.22 9.74
N ILE A 67 8.96 1.54 8.66
CA ILE A 67 7.78 0.70 8.55
C ILE A 67 8.25 -0.72 8.25
N GLU A 68 7.65 -1.70 8.92
CA GLU A 68 7.85 -3.11 8.68
C GLU A 68 6.49 -3.79 8.51
N GLY A 69 6.41 -4.71 7.55
CA GLY A 69 5.17 -5.43 7.28
C GLY A 69 5.41 -6.68 6.48
N ARG A 70 4.36 -7.52 6.40
CA ARG A 70 4.37 -8.71 5.57
C ARG A 70 3.78 -8.42 4.21
N LEU A 71 4.51 -8.77 3.15
CA LEU A 71 4.02 -8.66 1.78
C LEU A 71 2.72 -9.48 1.62
N VAL A 72 1.68 -8.87 1.04
CA VAL A 72 0.36 -9.54 0.88
C VAL A 72 -0.01 -9.83 -0.57
N ASN A 73 0.65 -9.21 -1.55
CA ASN A 73 0.45 -9.49 -2.97
C ASN A 73 1.70 -10.07 -3.62
N GLU A 74 1.50 -10.86 -4.66
CA GLU A 74 2.60 -11.40 -5.46
C GLU A 74 3.19 -10.29 -6.36
N PRO A 75 4.53 -10.11 -6.37
CA PRO A 75 5.17 -9.22 -7.33
C PRO A 75 4.93 -9.68 -8.77
N VAL A 76 4.52 -8.76 -9.64
CA VAL A 76 4.30 -9.00 -11.07
C VAL A 76 5.58 -8.82 -11.87
N SER A 77 6.41 -7.87 -11.46
CA SER A 77 7.69 -7.54 -12.10
C SER A 77 8.84 -8.28 -11.44
N THR A 78 9.94 -8.44 -12.17
CA THR A 78 11.18 -8.93 -11.56
C THR A 78 11.80 -7.84 -10.70
N LEU A 79 11.72 -8.01 -9.39
CA LEU A 79 12.29 -7.10 -8.40
C LEU A 79 13.82 -7.23 -8.34
N THR A 80 14.51 -6.15 -7.95
CA THR A 80 15.97 -6.18 -7.70
C THR A 80 16.36 -7.11 -6.55
N VAL A 81 15.47 -7.26 -5.57
CA VAL A 81 15.54 -8.25 -4.49
C VAL A 81 14.31 -9.14 -4.60
N PRO A 82 14.46 -10.47 -4.67
CA PRO A 82 13.31 -11.34 -4.79
C PRO A 82 12.54 -11.40 -3.46
N TYR A 83 11.24 -11.14 -3.53
CA TYR A 83 10.30 -11.20 -2.42
C TYR A 83 9.11 -12.09 -2.77
N TRP A 84 8.55 -12.75 -1.76
CA TRP A 84 7.37 -13.60 -1.87
C TRP A 84 6.31 -13.18 -0.85
N PRO A 85 5.02 -13.45 -1.12
CA PRO A 85 3.96 -13.22 -0.14
C PRO A 85 4.30 -13.85 1.23
N GLY A 86 4.15 -13.06 2.30
CA GLY A 86 4.48 -13.43 3.67
C GLY A 86 5.87 -12.97 4.15
N ASP A 87 6.77 -12.58 3.24
CA ASP A 87 8.08 -12.05 3.58
C ASP A 87 7.96 -10.77 4.41
N LEU A 88 8.84 -10.65 5.41
CA LEU A 88 8.99 -9.43 6.20
C LEU A 88 9.84 -8.43 5.42
N ILE A 89 9.25 -7.29 5.08
CA ILE A 89 9.91 -6.19 4.39
C ILE A 89 9.89 -4.99 5.33
N GLY A 90 11.02 -4.27 5.39
CA GLY A 90 11.12 -3.04 6.15
C GLY A 90 11.78 -1.94 5.33
N PHE A 91 11.17 -0.76 5.32
CA PHE A 91 11.59 0.39 4.52
C PHE A 91 11.49 1.71 5.32
N PRO A 92 12.24 2.77 4.94
CA PRO A 92 12.14 4.08 5.56
C PRO A 92 10.71 4.64 5.47
N ALA A 93 10.22 5.27 6.53
CA ALA A 93 8.84 5.81 6.54
C ALA A 93 8.60 6.88 5.45
N GLU A 94 9.65 7.57 5.01
CA GLU A 94 9.61 8.53 3.89
C GLU A 94 9.34 7.89 2.51
N GLU A 95 9.62 6.59 2.36
CA GLU A 95 9.35 5.83 1.13
C GLU A 95 7.90 5.34 1.04
N LEU A 96 7.07 5.56 2.07
CA LEU A 96 5.65 5.22 2.05
C LEU A 96 4.97 5.79 0.81
N ALA A 97 4.36 4.94 0.00
CA ALA A 97 3.63 5.36 -1.19
C ALA A 97 2.14 5.60 -0.87
N ASP A 98 1.55 4.75 -0.04
CA ASP A 98 0.16 4.88 0.40
C ASP A 98 -0.06 4.08 1.70
N TRP A 99 -1.20 4.27 2.33
CA TRP A 99 -1.65 3.48 3.47
C TRP A 99 -3.16 3.29 3.39
N MET A 100 -3.68 2.20 3.93
CA MET A 100 -5.12 2.04 4.06
C MET A 100 -5.50 1.24 5.30
N ARG A 101 -6.72 1.48 5.77
CA ARG A 101 -7.39 0.64 6.75
C ARG A 101 -8.64 0.05 6.12
N LEU A 102 -8.74 -1.27 6.18
CA LEU A 102 -9.94 -1.99 5.80
C LEU A 102 -10.88 -2.14 7.01
N GLY A 103 -12.14 -2.39 6.71
CA GLY A 103 -13.16 -2.77 7.68
C GLY A 103 -14.20 -3.69 7.04
N PRO A 104 -15.30 -4.00 7.74
CA PRO A 104 -16.27 -5.00 7.30
C PRO A 104 -16.90 -4.74 5.92
N GLY A 105 -16.97 -3.48 5.51
CA GLY A 105 -17.52 -3.05 4.22
C GLY A 105 -16.47 -2.70 3.17
N GLY A 106 -15.19 -3.06 3.38
CA GLY A 106 -14.08 -2.68 2.51
C GLY A 106 -13.26 -1.52 3.08
N ARG A 107 -12.68 -0.69 2.21
CA ARG A 107 -11.77 0.38 2.62
C ARG A 107 -12.49 1.46 3.42
N GLU A 108 -12.09 1.65 4.68
CA GLU A 108 -12.64 2.67 5.58
C GLU A 108 -11.83 3.98 5.55
N ALA A 109 -10.51 3.89 5.38
CA ALA A 109 -9.62 5.04 5.38
C ALA A 109 -8.39 4.83 4.49
N GLY A 110 -7.74 5.92 4.09
CA GLY A 110 -6.58 5.91 3.21
C GLY A 110 -6.90 5.41 1.79
N GLY A 111 -5.92 4.77 1.16
CA GLY A 111 -5.98 4.23 -0.20
C GLY A 111 -6.19 5.31 -1.24
N VAL A 112 -5.48 6.44 -1.09
CA VAL A 112 -5.64 7.61 -1.95
C VAL A 112 -5.25 7.26 -3.39
N THR A 113 -4.15 6.52 -3.56
CA THR A 113 -3.70 6.04 -4.87
C THR A 113 -4.68 5.03 -5.46
N VAL A 114 -5.27 4.18 -4.61
CA VAL A 114 -6.27 3.19 -5.03
C VAL A 114 -7.52 3.89 -5.57
N ARG A 115 -8.02 4.95 -4.92
CA ARG A 115 -9.16 5.74 -5.44
C ARG A 115 -8.87 6.34 -6.82
N VAL A 116 -7.65 6.84 -7.01
CA VAL A 116 -7.24 7.37 -8.32
C VAL A 116 -7.24 6.26 -9.36
N LEU A 117 -6.75 5.06 -9.04
CA LEU A 117 -6.76 3.91 -9.95
C LEU A 117 -8.17 3.39 -10.25
N GLU A 118 -9.03 3.26 -9.23
CA GLU A 118 -10.44 2.85 -9.37
C GLU A 118 -11.21 3.83 -10.24
N SER A 119 -10.98 5.14 -10.09
CA SER A 119 -11.62 6.14 -10.94
C SER A 119 -11.27 6.00 -12.42
N ARG A 120 -10.14 5.35 -12.74
CA ARG A 120 -9.65 5.13 -14.12
C ARG A 120 -10.09 3.79 -14.69
N HIS A 121 -10.03 2.75 -13.88
CA HIS A 121 -10.15 1.36 -14.33
C HIS A 121 -11.41 0.66 -13.83
N GLY A 122 -12.21 1.33 -12.98
CA GLY A 122 -13.28 0.71 -12.22
C GLY A 122 -12.75 -0.01 -10.97
N GLU A 123 -13.67 -0.40 -10.09
CA GLU A 123 -13.34 -1.30 -8.98
C GLU A 123 -13.00 -2.68 -9.54
N PRO A 124 -11.91 -3.34 -9.08
CA PRO A 124 -11.69 -4.74 -9.43
C PRO A 124 -12.91 -5.56 -9.01
N PRO A 125 -13.32 -6.57 -9.79
CA PRO A 125 -14.40 -7.46 -9.37
C PRO A 125 -14.02 -8.08 -8.01
N PRO A 126 -14.99 -8.27 -7.09
CA PRO A 126 -14.70 -8.95 -5.82
C PRO A 126 -14.05 -10.29 -6.13
N ASP A 127 -12.93 -10.59 -5.45
CA ASP A 127 -12.19 -11.83 -5.64
C ASP A 127 -13.17 -13.00 -5.65
N VAL A 128 -13.28 -13.69 -6.79
CA VAL A 128 -13.96 -14.97 -6.84
C VAL A 128 -13.11 -15.88 -5.98
N GLU A 129 -13.56 -16.16 -4.75
CA GLU A 129 -12.97 -17.18 -3.89
C GLU A 129 -12.75 -18.43 -4.75
N THR A 130 -11.50 -18.67 -5.17
CA THR A 130 -11.12 -19.97 -5.71
C THR A 130 -11.09 -20.92 -4.54
N SER A 131 -12.28 -21.42 -4.20
CA SER A 131 -12.47 -22.67 -3.48
C SER A 131 -11.66 -23.75 -4.18
N ARG A 132 -10.60 -24.23 -3.53
CA ARG A 132 -10.09 -25.61 -3.67
C ARG A 132 -9.53 -26.09 -2.35
#